data_AF-A0A964NXN9-F1
#
_entry.id   AF-A0A964NXN9-F1
#
_cell.length_a   1.000
_cell.length_b   1.000
_cell.length_c   1.000
_cell.angle_alpha   90.00
_cell.angle_beta   90.00
_cell.angle_gamma   90.00
#
_symmetry.space_group_name_H-M   'P 1'
#
loop_
_entity.id
_entity.type
_entity.pdbx_description
1 polymer ?
#
loop_
_entity_poly.entity_id
_entity_poly.type
_entity_poly.pdbx_seq_one_letter_code
_entity_poly.pdbx_strand_id
1 'polypeptide(L)'
;MVSHARAQKANAYMKEKMLFTPRMFQIINTVAPEAGERFADFYGTVWQDGALSRKVKELMFIAIGVAYRSPACLIHVIPAIEAGATDAEIFEAVTVGTLGGGFVPNGPGISYAFQYALKVLEIAGKYRKGEAWEYAEPAEFKM
;
A
#
# COMPACT_ATOMS: atom_id res chain seq x y z
N MET A 1 -23.16 -5.24 16.30
CA MET A 1 -22.07 -5.73 15.43
C MET A 1 -22.69 -6.37 14.21
N VAL A 2 -22.09 -6.18 13.04
CA VAL A 2 -22.59 -6.76 11.80
C VAL A 2 -22.25 -8.25 11.76
N SER A 3 -23.05 -9.08 11.07
CA SER A 3 -22.75 -10.52 10.95
C SER A 3 -21.41 -10.76 10.25
N HIS A 4 -20.70 -11.83 10.64
CA HIS A 4 -19.43 -12.21 10.03
C HIS A 4 -19.54 -12.37 8.51
N ALA A 5 -20.61 -13.03 8.04
CA ALA A 5 -20.86 -13.23 6.61
C ALA A 5 -21.01 -11.90 5.85
N ARG A 6 -21.63 -10.88 6.44
CA ARG A 6 -21.80 -9.56 5.81
C ARG A 6 -20.48 -8.79 5.75
N ALA A 7 -19.65 -8.87 6.80
CA ALA A 7 -18.32 -8.27 6.80
C ALA A 7 -17.41 -8.93 5.75
N GLN A 8 -17.47 -10.26 5.60
CA GLN A 8 -16.70 -10.96 4.57
C GLN A 8 -17.13 -10.60 3.15
N LYS A 9 -18.43 -10.40 2.91
CA LYS A 9 -18.92 -9.88 1.62
C LYS A 9 -18.35 -8.50 1.29
N ALA A 10 -18.29 -7.60 2.28
CA ALA A 10 -17.66 -6.28 2.09
C ALA A 10 -16.16 -6.42 1.82
N ASN A 11 -15.44 -7.26 2.57
CA ASN A 11 -14.01 -7.51 2.31
C ASN A 11 -13.78 -8.03 0.88
N ALA A 12 -14.58 -9.00 0.44
CA ALA A 12 -14.47 -9.53 -0.93
C ALA A 12 -14.75 -8.45 -1.99
N TYR A 13 -15.78 -7.62 -1.79
CA TYR A 13 -16.10 -6.50 -2.67
C TYR A 13 -14.94 -5.49 -2.75
N MET A 14 -14.36 -5.13 -1.60
CA MET A 14 -13.20 -4.24 -1.56
C MET A 14 -12.00 -4.87 -2.27
N LYS A 15 -11.72 -6.15 -2.04
CA LYS A 15 -10.61 -6.85 -2.72
C LYS A 15 -10.78 -6.85 -4.24
N GLU A 16 -11.99 -7.04 -4.75
CA GLU A 16 -12.26 -7.00 -6.19
C GLU A 16 -11.94 -5.61 -6.79
N LYS A 17 -12.39 -4.54 -6.13
CA LYS A 17 -12.20 -3.16 -6.62
C LYS A 17 -10.78 -2.63 -6.38
N MET A 18 -10.20 -2.97 -5.25
CA MET A 18 -8.95 -2.40 -4.77
C MET A 18 -7.76 -3.36 -4.95
N LEU A 19 -7.95 -4.59 -5.42
CA LEU A 19 -6.93 -5.66 -5.47
C LEU A 19 -6.42 -6.15 -4.10
N PHE A 20 -6.87 -5.55 -3.00
CA PHE A 20 -6.51 -5.93 -1.64
C PHE A 20 -7.56 -5.42 -0.65
N THR A 21 -7.49 -5.90 0.59
CA THR A 21 -8.30 -5.39 1.69
C THR A 21 -7.40 -5.17 2.89
N PRO A 22 -6.97 -3.92 3.16
CA PRO A 22 -6.03 -3.65 4.23
C PRO A 22 -6.71 -3.86 5.59
N ARG A 23 -5.90 -4.14 6.62
CA ARG A 23 -6.39 -4.52 7.96
C ARG A 23 -7.37 -3.50 8.57
N MET A 24 -7.13 -2.21 8.33
CA MET A 24 -8.06 -1.14 8.73
C MET A 24 -9.50 -1.40 8.25
N PHE A 25 -9.66 -1.76 6.97
CA PHE A 25 -10.99 -2.03 6.41
C PHE A 25 -11.56 -3.38 6.83
N GLN A 26 -10.72 -4.38 7.09
CA GLN A 26 -11.19 -5.65 7.67
C GLN A 26 -11.88 -5.42 9.02
N ILE A 27 -11.43 -4.44 9.81
CA ILE A 27 -12.06 -4.04 11.07
C ILE A 27 -13.30 -3.18 10.81
N ILE A 28 -13.18 -2.12 10.00
CA ILE A 28 -14.32 -1.23 9.66
C ILE A 28 -15.51 -2.05 9.15
N ASN A 29 -15.28 -3.05 8.31
CA ASN A 29 -16.35 -3.85 7.71
C ASN A 29 -17.12 -4.72 8.73
N THR A 30 -16.59 -4.94 9.93
CA THR A 30 -17.33 -5.60 11.03
C THR A 30 -18.36 -4.70 11.72
N VAL A 31 -18.26 -3.39 11.49
CA VAL A 31 -19.08 -2.36 12.14
C VAL A 31 -19.89 -1.57 11.11
N ALA A 32 -19.27 -1.16 10.00
CA ALA A 32 -19.82 -0.29 8.96
C ALA A 32 -19.39 -0.75 7.55
N PRO A 33 -19.84 -1.93 7.08
CA PRO A 33 -19.44 -2.49 5.78
C PRO A 33 -19.80 -1.63 4.58
N GLU A 34 -20.92 -0.89 4.64
CA GLU A 34 -21.31 0.03 3.55
C GLU A 34 -20.28 1.16 3.37
N ALA A 35 -19.67 1.64 4.47
CA ALA A 35 -18.62 2.66 4.38
C ALA A 35 -17.37 2.13 3.66
N GLY A 36 -16.99 0.88 3.93
CA GLY A 36 -15.89 0.22 3.21
C GLY A 36 -16.19 0.03 1.73
N GLU A 37 -17.40 -0.39 1.38
CA GLU A 37 -17.85 -0.54 0.00
C GLU A 37 -17.84 0.80 -0.76
N ARG A 38 -18.36 1.87 -0.16
CA ARG A 38 -18.35 3.21 -0.78
C ARG A 38 -16.95 3.79 -0.91
N PHE A 39 -16.05 3.50 0.04
CA PHE A 39 -14.65 3.82 -0.12
C PHE A 39 -14.03 3.06 -1.30
N ALA A 40 -14.31 1.76 -1.45
CA ALA A 40 -13.80 0.98 -2.57
C ALA A 40 -14.31 1.49 -3.92
N ASP A 41 -15.55 1.97 -4.00
CA ASP A 41 -16.09 2.61 -5.20
C ASP A 41 -15.28 3.86 -5.55
N PHE A 42 -15.10 4.77 -4.59
CA PHE A 42 -14.29 5.98 -4.78
C PHE A 42 -12.84 5.65 -5.15
N TYR A 43 -12.20 4.75 -4.41
CA TYR A 43 -10.83 4.30 -4.68
C TYR A 43 -10.71 3.74 -6.10
N GLY A 44 -11.67 2.92 -6.54
CA GLY A 44 -11.71 2.39 -7.91
C GLY A 44 -11.69 3.48 -8.97
N THR A 45 -12.36 4.62 -8.74
CA THR A 45 -12.38 5.72 -9.72
C THR A 45 -11.01 6.35 -9.98
N VAL A 46 -10.13 6.35 -8.97
CA VAL A 46 -8.79 6.94 -9.06
C VAL A 46 -7.77 5.90 -9.54
N TRP A 47 -7.91 4.64 -9.12
CA TRP A 47 -6.94 3.56 -9.41
C TRP A 47 -7.24 2.75 -10.67
N GLN A 48 -8.43 2.87 -11.28
CA GLN A 48 -8.72 2.25 -12.59
C GLN A 48 -7.75 2.70 -13.68
N ASP A 49 -7.57 1.89 -14.72
CA ASP A 49 -6.75 2.26 -15.87
C ASP A 49 -7.31 3.51 -16.56
N GLY A 50 -6.39 4.36 -17.05
CA GLY A 50 -6.69 5.54 -17.84
C GLY A 50 -5.45 5.95 -18.63
N ALA A 51 -5.13 7.25 -18.69
CA ALA A 51 -3.88 7.71 -19.30
C ALA A 51 -2.62 7.11 -18.64
N LEU A 52 -2.71 6.79 -17.34
CA LEU A 52 -1.76 5.96 -16.62
C LEU A 52 -2.46 4.66 -16.23
N SER A 53 -1.75 3.54 -16.37
CA SER A 53 -2.25 2.26 -15.87
C SER A 53 -2.25 2.23 -14.36
N ARG A 54 -3.09 1.37 -13.80
CA ARG A 54 -3.15 1.09 -12.36
C ARG A 54 -1.78 0.74 -11.80
N LYS A 55 -1.04 -0.14 -12.47
CA LYS A 55 0.33 -0.52 -12.09
C LYS A 55 1.22 0.70 -11.87
N VAL A 56 1.22 1.63 -12.83
CA VAL A 56 2.02 2.86 -12.76
C VAL A 56 1.56 3.73 -11.58
N LYS A 57 0.26 3.89 -11.38
CA LYS A 57 -0.28 4.66 -10.25
C LYS A 57 0.12 4.08 -8.89
N GLU A 58 0.06 2.75 -8.74
CA GLU A 58 0.49 2.08 -7.50
C GLU A 58 1.99 2.26 -7.26
N LEU A 59 2.84 2.11 -8.29
CA LEU A 59 4.28 2.35 -8.19
C LEU A 59 4.59 3.80 -7.78
N MET A 60 3.88 4.78 -8.37
CA MET A 60 3.99 6.19 -7.95
C MET A 60 3.60 6.37 -6.47
N PHE A 61 2.52 5.72 -6.03
CA PHE A 61 2.05 5.85 -4.66
C PHE A 61 2.99 5.18 -3.64
N ILE A 62 3.66 4.08 -4.01
CA ILE A 62 4.73 3.46 -3.22
C ILE A 62 5.90 4.44 -3.06
N ALA A 63 6.34 5.10 -4.15
CA ALA A 63 7.42 6.09 -4.08
C ALA A 63 7.06 7.26 -3.14
N ILE A 64 5.81 7.74 -3.20
CA ILE A 64 5.28 8.72 -2.25
C ILE A 64 5.32 8.17 -0.82
N GLY A 65 4.87 6.93 -0.61
CA GLY A 65 4.89 6.28 0.70
C GLY A 65 6.29 6.19 1.33
N VAL A 66 7.31 5.89 0.51
CA VAL A 66 8.72 5.91 0.93
C VAL A 66 9.17 7.33 1.29
N ALA A 67 8.92 8.31 0.42
CA ALA A 67 9.32 9.70 0.65
C ALA A 67 8.68 10.30 1.91
N TYR A 68 7.40 9.99 2.15
CA TYR A 68 6.63 10.46 3.31
C TYR A 68 6.77 9.58 4.54
N ARG A 69 7.45 8.43 4.45
CA ARG A 69 7.62 7.47 5.55
C ARG A 69 6.27 7.01 6.12
N SER A 70 5.32 6.67 5.26
CA SER A 70 3.98 6.27 5.66
C SER A 70 3.81 4.75 5.57
N PRO A 71 3.79 4.01 6.69
CA PRO A 71 3.49 2.57 6.69
C PRO A 71 2.20 2.20 5.97
N ALA A 72 1.17 3.05 6.09
CA ALA A 72 -0.11 2.83 5.43
C ALA A 72 -0.04 2.96 3.91
N CYS A 73 0.95 3.68 3.38
CA CYS A 73 1.18 3.79 1.94
C CYS A 73 2.07 2.65 1.42
N LEU A 74 2.99 2.11 2.23
CA LEU A 74 3.91 1.05 1.78
C LEU A 74 3.18 -0.22 1.32
N ILE A 75 2.03 -0.52 1.93
CA ILE A 75 1.23 -1.70 1.60
C ILE A 75 0.63 -1.66 0.18
N HIS A 76 0.70 -0.52 -0.52
CA HIS A 76 0.32 -0.43 -1.94
C HIS A 76 1.21 -1.27 -2.86
N VAL A 77 2.33 -1.80 -2.35
CA VAL A 77 3.09 -2.84 -3.05
C VAL A 77 2.26 -4.08 -3.38
N ILE A 78 1.22 -4.37 -2.59
CA ILE A 78 0.33 -5.51 -2.83
C ILE A 78 -0.54 -5.29 -4.07
N PRO A 79 -1.39 -4.25 -4.14
CA PRO A 79 -2.16 -4.01 -5.35
C PRO A 79 -1.27 -3.67 -6.56
N ALA A 80 -0.03 -3.19 -6.38
CA ALA A 80 0.94 -3.08 -7.46
C ALA A 80 1.31 -4.47 -8.02
N ILE A 81 1.63 -5.44 -7.16
CA ILE A 81 1.94 -6.82 -7.55
C ILE A 81 0.73 -7.45 -8.26
N GLU A 82 -0.48 -7.28 -7.73
CA GLU A 82 -1.72 -7.77 -8.35
C GLU A 82 -1.98 -7.12 -9.71
N ALA A 83 -1.55 -5.86 -9.90
CA ALA A 83 -1.57 -5.16 -11.18
C ALA A 83 -0.40 -5.53 -12.13
N GLY A 84 0.42 -6.52 -11.77
CA GLY A 84 1.51 -7.04 -12.59
C GLY A 84 2.85 -6.34 -12.43
N ALA A 85 3.08 -5.62 -11.32
CA ALA A 85 4.39 -5.07 -11.02
C ALA A 85 5.43 -6.16 -10.73
N THR A 86 6.57 -6.05 -11.40
CA THR A 86 7.77 -6.86 -11.15
C THR A 86 8.57 -6.31 -9.98
N ASP A 87 9.47 -7.13 -9.42
CA ASP A 87 10.37 -6.68 -8.35
C ASP A 87 11.34 -5.60 -8.83
N ALA A 88 11.72 -5.63 -10.11
CA ALA A 88 12.55 -4.59 -10.72
C ALA A 88 11.81 -3.24 -10.76
N GLU A 89 10.55 -3.23 -11.20
CA GLU A 89 9.73 -2.01 -11.21
C GLU A 89 9.49 -1.45 -9.80
N ILE A 90 9.22 -2.33 -8.82
CA ILE A 90 9.08 -1.94 -7.42
C ILE A 90 10.40 -1.34 -6.90
N PHE A 91 11.53 -1.97 -7.20
CA PHE A 91 12.86 -1.49 -6.82
C PHE A 91 13.18 -0.10 -7.38
N GLU A 92 12.86 0.15 -8.65
CA GLU A 92 13.03 1.47 -9.28
C GLU A 92 12.14 2.52 -8.59
N ALA A 93 10.87 2.20 -8.33
CA ALA A 93 9.95 3.12 -7.66
C ALA A 93 10.41 3.49 -6.24
N VAL A 94 10.85 2.52 -5.43
CA VAL A 94 11.31 2.81 -4.06
C VAL A 94 12.63 3.59 -4.05
N THR A 95 13.49 3.39 -5.06
CA THR A 95 14.71 4.18 -5.24
C THR A 95 14.38 5.65 -5.51
N VAL A 96 13.39 5.93 -6.38
CA VAL A 96 12.89 7.30 -6.61
C VAL A 96 12.34 7.91 -5.32
N GLY A 97 11.53 7.16 -4.58
CA GLY A 97 11.01 7.60 -3.28
C GLY A 97 12.10 7.90 -2.25
N THR A 98 13.18 7.12 -2.27
CA THR A 98 14.36 7.30 -1.40
C THR A 98 15.07 8.61 -1.69
N LEU A 99 15.28 8.95 -2.97
CA LEU A 99 15.84 10.24 -3.37
C LEU A 99 14.88 11.38 -2.98
N GLY A 100 13.58 11.22 -3.21
CA GLY A 100 12.57 12.20 -2.82
C GLY A 100 12.58 12.52 -1.32
N GLY A 101 12.58 11.50 -0.46
CA GLY A 101 12.64 11.70 1.00
C GLY A 101 14.01 12.18 1.50
N GLY A 102 15.09 11.91 0.74
CA GLY A 102 16.46 12.23 1.13
C GLY A 102 16.90 13.66 0.84
N PHE A 103 16.43 14.26 -0.26
CA PHE A 103 16.91 15.56 -0.76
C PHE A 103 15.98 16.75 -0.47
N VAL A 104 14.81 16.53 0.15
CA VAL A 104 13.87 17.62 0.48
C VAL A 104 14.25 18.34 1.77
N PRO A 105 14.03 19.68 1.87
CA PRO A 105 14.20 20.41 3.12
C PRO A 105 13.38 19.79 4.26
N ASN A 106 14.01 19.57 5.42
CA ASN A 106 13.42 18.87 6.56
C ASN A 106 12.97 17.42 6.25
N GLY A 107 13.48 16.84 5.16
CA GLY A 107 13.31 15.43 4.84
C GLY A 107 13.99 14.54 5.86
N PRO A 108 13.57 13.28 5.97
CA PRO A 108 14.20 12.32 6.87
C PRO A 108 15.69 12.07 6.58
N GLY A 109 16.16 12.37 5.37
CA GLY A 109 17.50 12.01 4.92
C GLY A 109 17.54 10.62 4.26
N ILE A 110 18.52 10.42 3.37
CA ILE A 110 18.60 9.26 2.47
C ILE A 110 18.59 7.94 3.26
N SER A 111 19.41 7.83 4.31
CA SER A 111 19.52 6.59 5.11
C SER A 111 18.19 6.17 5.73
N TYR A 112 17.34 7.13 6.08
CA TYR A 112 16.03 6.87 6.66
C TYR A 112 15.00 6.50 5.61
N ALA A 113 14.97 7.19 4.47
CA ALA A 113 14.09 6.82 3.37
C ALA A 113 14.41 5.41 2.85
N PHE A 114 15.68 5.01 2.88
CA PHE A 114 16.11 3.65 2.55
C PHE A 114 15.49 2.57 3.46
N GLN A 115 15.30 2.84 4.76
CA GLN A 115 14.64 1.89 5.66
C GLN A 115 13.18 1.64 5.27
N TYR A 116 12.49 2.64 4.74
CA TYR A 116 11.12 2.49 4.25
C TYR A 116 11.09 1.77 2.89
N ALA A 117 12.08 2.02 2.03
CA ALA A 117 12.27 1.24 0.80
C ALA A 117 12.47 -0.26 1.10
N LEU A 118 13.30 -0.60 2.09
CA LEU A 118 13.49 -2.00 2.51
C LEU A 118 12.18 -2.64 2.99
N LYS A 119 11.38 -1.92 3.77
CA LYS A 119 10.07 -2.39 4.24
C LYS A 119 9.11 -2.72 3.10
N VAL A 120 9.12 -1.93 2.02
CA VAL A 120 8.35 -2.25 0.80
C VAL A 120 8.80 -3.58 0.20
N LEU A 121 10.12 -3.77 0.06
CA LEU A 121 10.68 -5.01 -0.52
C LEU A 121 10.42 -6.23 0.37
N GLU A 122 10.45 -6.07 1.69
CA GLU A 122 10.08 -7.11 2.64
C GLU A 122 8.61 -7.52 2.53
N ILE A 123 7.68 -6.55 2.45
CA ILE A 123 6.26 -6.81 2.25
C ILE A 123 6.05 -7.52 0.90
N ALA A 124 6.70 -7.05 -0.17
CA ALA A 124 6.64 -7.67 -1.49
C ALA A 124 7.10 -9.14 -1.44
N GLY A 125 8.25 -9.39 -0.82
CA GLY A 125 8.83 -10.73 -0.68
C GLY A 125 7.93 -11.67 0.10
N LYS A 126 7.36 -11.22 1.23
CA LYS A 126 6.38 -11.99 2.02
C LYS A 126 5.13 -12.29 1.21
N TYR A 127 4.57 -11.27 0.55
CA TYR A 127 3.34 -11.40 -0.23
C TYR A 127 3.49 -12.41 -1.37
N ARG A 128 4.59 -12.35 -2.14
CA ARG A 128 4.85 -13.31 -3.23
C ARG A 128 5.01 -14.75 -2.76
N LYS A 129 5.52 -14.96 -1.54
CA LYS A 129 5.65 -16.29 -0.93
C LYS A 129 4.34 -16.79 -0.29
N GLY A 130 3.29 -15.98 -0.28
CA GLY A 130 2.04 -16.28 0.43
C GLY A 130 2.18 -16.20 1.95
N GLU A 131 3.24 -15.56 2.45
CA GLU A 131 3.45 -15.35 3.88
C GLU A 131 2.54 -14.22 4.38
N ALA A 132 2.20 -14.28 5.68
CA ALA A 132 1.46 -13.20 6.32
C ALA A 132 2.27 -11.90 6.30
N TRP A 133 1.59 -10.80 6.00
CA TRP A 133 2.13 -9.44 6.03
C TRP A 133 1.17 -8.57 6.84
N GLU A 134 1.70 -7.47 7.37
CA GLU A 134 0.94 -6.46 8.11
C GLU A 134 1.56 -5.09 7.81
N TYR A 135 0.94 -4.01 8.29
CA TYR A 135 1.57 -2.68 8.26
C TYR A 135 2.97 -2.75 8.88
N ALA A 136 3.95 -2.18 8.17
CA ALA A 136 5.30 -2.10 8.72
C ALA A 136 5.29 -1.15 9.92
N GLU A 137 5.94 -1.53 11.02
CA GLU A 137 6.13 -0.60 12.14
C GLU A 137 6.86 0.66 11.66
N PRO A 138 6.60 1.85 12.22
CA PRO A 138 7.45 3.00 11.99
C PRO A 138 8.90 2.66 12.31
N ALA A 139 9.87 3.27 11.61
CA ALA A 139 11.26 3.13 12.03
C ALA A 139 11.44 3.75 13.43
N GLU A 140 11.86 2.96 14.42
CA GLU A 140 12.18 3.47 15.76
C GLU A 140 13.43 4.35 15.68
N PHE A 141 13.35 5.54 16.28
CA PHE A 141 14.46 6.46 16.37
C PHE A 141 15.09 6.35 17.76
N LYS A 142 16.40 6.12 17.82
CA LYS A 142 17.23 6.45 18.98
C LYS A 142 18.20 7.55 18.53
N MET A 143 18.04 8.76 19.10
CA MET A 143 19.05 9.82 19.00
C MET A 143 20.29 9.41 19.78
#